data_AF-A0A5K0YYW4-F1
#
_entry.id   AF-A0A5K0YYW4-F1
#
_cell.length_a   1.000
_cell.length_b   1.000
_cell.length_c   1.000
_cell.angle_alpha   90.00
_cell.angle_beta   90.00
_cell.angle_gamma   90.00
#
_symmetry.space_group_name_H-M   'P 1'
#
loop_
_entity.id
_entity.type
_entity.pdbx_description
1 polymer ?
#
loop_
_entity_poly.entity_id
_entity_poly.type
_entity_poly.pdbx_seq_one_letter_code
_entity_poly.pdbx_strand_id
1 'polypeptide(L)' 'LDKYKTSDFGRCPRVYCCGQACLPVGQSDIPRSSTVKIYCPKCEDIYYPRSKYQG' A
#
# COMPACT_ATOMS: atom_id res chain seq x y z
N LEU A 1 -6.76 14.23 2.01
CA LEU A 1 -5.55 13.63 2.62
C LEU A 1 -5.91 12.71 3.80
N ASP A 2 -7.16 12.75 4.26
CA ASP A 2 -7.58 12.12 5.51
C ASP A 2 -7.48 10.60 5.49
N LYS A 3 -7.81 9.94 4.36
CA LYS A 3 -7.63 8.50 4.16
C LYS A 3 -6.20 8.02 4.35
N TYR A 4 -5.21 8.86 4.01
CA TYR A 4 -3.80 8.55 4.26
C TYR A 4 -3.45 8.70 5.74
N LYS A 5 -3.90 9.79 6.37
CA LYS A 5 -3.70 10.05 7.81
C LYS A 5 -4.31 8.93 8.68
N THR A 6 -5.48 8.42 8.28
CA THR A 6 -6.15 7.30 8.97
C THR A 6 -5.62 5.92 8.58
N SER A 7 -4.66 5.84 7.65
CA SER A 7 -4.10 4.58 7.11
C SER A 7 -5.12 3.67 6.42
N ASP A 8 -6.16 4.23 5.79
CA ASP A 8 -7.23 3.46 5.14
C ASP A 8 -6.72 2.59 3.97
N PHE A 9 -5.66 3.04 3.31
CA PHE A 9 -5.03 2.31 2.20
C PHE A 9 -4.12 1.16 2.67
N GLY A 10 -3.94 1.02 3.98
CA GLY A 10 -3.07 0.03 4.59
C GLY A 10 -1.75 0.63 5.09
N ARG A 11 -0.95 -0.26 5.67
CA ARG A 11 0.32 0.04 6.32
C ARG A 11 1.43 -0.83 5.75
N CYS A 12 2.66 -0.34 5.83
CA CYS A 12 3.83 -1.08 5.38
C CYS A 12 3.95 -2.42 6.15
N PRO A 13 4.16 -3.55 5.46
CA PRO A 13 4.30 -4.84 6.11
C PRO A 13 5.67 -5.03 6.80
N ARG A 14 6.66 -4.18 6.52
CA ARG A 14 7.98 -4.28 7.17
C ARG A 14 7.89 -3.81 8.63
N VAL A 15 8.38 -4.65 9.54
CA VAL A 15 8.42 -4.35 10.98
C VAL A 15 9.19 -3.05 11.27
N TYR A 16 10.34 -2.84 10.62
CA TYR A 16 11.15 -1.63 10.76
C TYR A 16 10.50 -0.35 10.20
N CYS A 17 9.42 -0.47 9.43
CA CYS A 17 8.62 0.68 9.02
C CYS A 17 7.62 1.15 10.09
N CYS A 18 7.48 0.41 11.20
CA CYS A 18 6.62 0.78 12.33
C CYS A 18 5.15 1.04 11.92
N GLY A 19 4.65 0.31 10.91
CA GLY A 19 3.28 0.49 10.42
C GLY A 19 3.05 1.81 9.69
N GLN A 20 4.08 2.37 9.02
CA GLN A 20 3.97 3.55 8.17
C GLN A 20 2.72 3.50 7.25
N ALA A 21 1.96 4.59 7.19
CA ALA A 21 0.84 4.74 6.27
C ALA A 21 1.32 4.70 4.81
N CYS A 22 0.62 3.92 3.98
CA CYS A 22 0.96 3.70 2.58
C CYS A 22 -0.04 4.40 1.64
N LEU A 23 0.35 4.54 0.37
CA LEU A 23 -0.48 5.08 -0.70
C LEU A 23 -0.79 4.00 -1.74
N PRO A 24 -1.97 4.00 -2.37
CA PRO A 24 -2.27 3.09 -3.47
C PRO A 24 -1.46 3.49 -4.71
N VAL A 25 -0.97 2.50 -5.45
CA VAL A 25 -0.20 2.71 -6.68
C VAL A 25 -0.56 1.67 -7.74
N GLY A 26 -0.63 2.10 -9.00
CA GLY A 26 -0.67 1.23 -10.18
C GLY A 26 0.72 1.14 -10.80
N GLN A 27 1.12 -0.04 -11.27
CA GLN A 27 2.43 -0.21 -11.94
C GLN A 27 2.38 0.04 -13.44
N SER A 28 1.19 0.32 -13.98
CA SER A 28 0.96 0.56 -15.40
C SER A 28 -0.31 1.40 -15.56
N ASP A 29 -0.29 2.31 -16.53
CA ASP A 29 -1.45 3.10 -16.93
C ASP A 29 -2.35 2.34 -17.93
N ILE A 30 -1.94 1.15 -18.36
CA ILE A 30 -2.73 0.27 -19.24
C ILE A 30 -3.77 -0.49 -18.38
N PRO A 31 -5.07 -0.37 -18.67
CA PRO A 31 -6.11 -1.10 -17.96
C PRO A 31 -5.87 -2.61 -17.98
N ARG A 32 -6.14 -3.28 -16.85
CA ARG A 32 -5.98 -4.75 -16.66
C ARG A 32 -4.54 -5.26 -16.76
N SER A 33 -3.54 -4.38 -16.82
CA SER A 33 -2.12 -4.79 -16.83
C SER A 33 -1.63 -5.28 -15.47
N SER A 34 -2.14 -4.73 -14.36
CA SER A 34 -1.80 -5.16 -12.99
C SER A 34 -2.91 -4.82 -12.01
N THR A 35 -2.89 -5.45 -10.83
CA THR A 35 -3.76 -5.10 -9.70
C THR A 35 -3.15 -3.94 -8.90
N VAL A 36 -3.99 -3.26 -8.11
CA VAL A 36 -3.53 -2.18 -7.22
C VAL A 36 -2.52 -2.72 -6.20
N LYS A 37 -1.44 -1.98 -6.03
CA LYS A 37 -0.42 -2.21 -5.00
C LYS A 37 -0.40 -1.05 -4.00
N ILE A 38 0.36 -1.19 -2.93
CA ILE A 38 0.58 -0.12 -1.95
C ILE A 38 2.06 0.26 -1.92
N TYR A 39 2.34 1.56 -1.89
CA TYR A 39 3.68 2.12 -1.79
C TYR A 39 3.95 2.61 -0.37
N CYS A 40 5.12 2.27 0.18
CA CYS A 40 5.59 2.77 1.46
C CYS A 40 6.61 3.91 1.26
N PRO A 41 6.33 5.15 1.74
CA PRO A 41 7.27 6.25 1.61
C PRO A 41 8.47 6.16 2.57
N LYS A 42 8.46 5.25 3.55
CA LYS A 42 9.56 5.12 4.53
C LYS A 42 10.67 4.17 4.07
N CYS A 43 10.33 3.12 3.32
CA CYS A 43 11.31 2.18 2.76
C CYS A 43 11.34 2.19 1.23
N GLU A 44 10.57 3.10 0.61
CA GLU A 44 10.54 3.36 -0.83
C GLU A 44 10.26 2.13 -1.69
N ASP A 45 9.32 1.29 -1.23
CA ASP A 45 9.10 -0.04 -1.80
C ASP A 45 7.59 -0.34 -1.94
N ILE A 46 7.25 -1.27 -2.83
CA ILE A 46 5.88 -1.58 -3.25
C ILE A 46 5.45 -2.97 -2.77
N TYR A 47 4.26 -3.04 -2.18
CA TYR A 47 3.71 -4.26 -1.58
C TYR A 47 2.32 -4.59 -2.12
N TYR A 48 1.93 -5.86 -2.00
CA TYR A 48 0.54 -6.24 -2.21
C TYR A 48 -0.32 -5.79 -1.01
N PRO A 49 -1.51 -5.22 -1.24
CA PRO A 49 -2.43 -4.87 -0.17
C PRO A 49 -2.87 -6.14 0.55
N ARG A 50 -2.85 -6.12 1.90
CA ARG A 50 -3.42 -7.24 2.67
C ARG A 50 -4.95 -7.19 2.60
N SER A 51 -5.56 -8.30 2.18
CA SER A 51 -7.02 -8.42 2.19
C SER A 51 -7.54 -8.63 3.61
N LYS A 52 -8.68 -8.01 3.96
CA LYS A 52 -9.36 -8.24 5.24
C LYS A 52 -9.85 -9.68 5.43
N TYR A 53 -9.95 -10.43 4.32
CA TYR A 53 -10.39 -11.83 4.27
C TYR A 53 -9.24 -12.84 4.16
N GLN A 54 -7.99 -12.37 4.07
CA GLN A 54 -6.82 -13.24 4.16
C GLN A 54 -6.35 -13.28 5.62
N GLY A 55 -7.08 -14.06 6.41
CA GLY A 55 -6.65 -14.60 7.70
C GLY A 55 -6.34 -16.08 7.54
#